data_AF-A0A2P6W6R5-F1
#
_entry.id   AF-A0A2P6W6R5-F1
#
_cell.length_a   1.000
_cell.length_b   1.000
_cell.length_c   1.000
_cell.angle_alpha   90.00
_cell.angle_beta   90.00
_cell.angle_gamma   90.00
#
_symmetry.space_group_name_H-M   'P 1'
#
loop_
_entity.id
_entity.type
_entity.pdbx_description
1 polymer ?
#
loop_
_entity_poly.entity_id
_entity_poly.type
_entity_poly.pdbx_seq_one_letter_code
_entity_poly.pdbx_strand_id
1 'polypeptide(L)'
;MALVAGKISQKYGRLKMIVAGLMAITVAHFARVMVSTGTHVVALSFLAGIAFMVYFVPLYSIYADIAEDEDVLEFYALRDFFLNIGKLLTYVVAAVASIYFGSFKQGIATAFVYTGFCTMILLGYSKWLKEEDK
;
A
#
# COMPACT_ATOMS: atom_id res chain seq x y z
N MET A 1 16.33 -5.36 -1.98
CA MET A 1 15.34 -5.43 -0.87
C MET A 1 14.39 -6.60 -0.98
N ALA A 2 13.81 -6.90 -2.15
CA ALA A 2 12.84 -7.99 -2.31
C ALA A 2 13.33 -9.36 -1.80
N LEU A 3 14.58 -9.75 -2.10
CA LEU A 3 15.19 -11.00 -1.59
C LEU A 3 15.27 -11.06 -0.06
N VAL A 4 15.53 -9.92 0.58
CA VAL A 4 15.62 -9.83 2.05
C VAL A 4 14.22 -9.91 2.65
N ALA A 5 13.24 -9.19 2.08
CA ALA A 5 11.84 -9.25 2.50
C ALA A 5 11.27 -10.67 2.36
N GLY A 6 11.61 -11.39 1.28
CA GLY A 6 11.22 -12.80 1.09
C GLY A 6 11.79 -13.73 2.17
N LYS A 7 13.09 -13.63 2.46
CA LYS A 7 13.74 -14.44 3.52
C LYS A 7 13.15 -14.15 4.92
N ILE A 8 12.92 -12.88 5.24
CA ILE A 8 12.34 -12.48 6.53
C ILE A 8 10.88 -12.97 6.63
N SER A 9 10.14 -12.93 5.52
CA SER A 9 8.73 -13.35 5.47
C SER A 9 8.55 -14.83 5.80
N GLN A 10 9.42 -15.68 5.29
CA GLN A 10 9.42 -17.10 5.63
C GLN A 10 9.74 -17.34 7.12
N LYS A 11 10.61 -16.52 7.72
CA LYS A 11 11.01 -16.66 9.13
C LYS A 11 9.97 -16.16 10.13
N TYR A 12 9.33 -15.03 9.86
CA TYR A 12 8.42 -14.35 10.80
C TYR A 12 6.93 -14.58 10.49
N GLY A 13 6.63 -15.19 9.34
CA GLY A 13 5.28 -15.42 8.85
C GLY A 13 4.81 -14.30 7.93
N ARG A 14 4.35 -14.68 6.73
CA ARG A 14 3.94 -13.75 5.66
C ARG A 14 2.93 -12.73 6.14
N LEU A 15 1.89 -13.17 6.86
CA LEU A 15 0.82 -12.30 7.35
C LEU A 15 1.28 -11.25 8.38
N LYS A 16 2.21 -11.60 9.28
CA LYS A 16 2.74 -10.64 10.26
C LYS A 16 3.56 -9.55 9.55
N MET A 17 4.31 -9.91 8.51
CA MET A 17 5.03 -8.93 7.70
C MET A 17 4.09 -8.03 6.90
N ILE A 18 3.01 -8.60 6.32
CA ILE A 18 1.98 -7.82 5.63
C ILE A 18 1.39 -6.77 6.59
N VAL A 19 0.92 -7.21 7.76
CA VAL A 19 0.34 -6.32 8.78
C VAL A 19 1.33 -5.24 9.23
N ALA A 20 2.60 -5.60 9.48
CA ALA A 20 3.63 -4.65 9.89
C ALA A 20 3.92 -3.60 8.81
N GLY A 21 4.09 -4.02 7.55
CA GLY A 21 4.32 -3.11 6.44
C GLY A 21 3.09 -2.23 6.13
N LEU A 22 1.87 -2.78 6.24
CA LEU A 22 0.62 -2.03 6.08
C LEU A 22 0.42 -0.98 7.18
N MET A 23 0.79 -1.28 8.43
CA MET A 23 0.79 -0.27 9.49
C MET A 23 1.79 0.85 9.20
N ALA A 24 3.03 0.49 8.85
CA ALA A 24 4.07 1.47 8.57
C ALA A 24 3.74 2.36 7.36
N ILE A 25 3.19 1.80 6.28
CA ILE A 25 2.82 2.58 5.09
C ILE A 25 1.61 3.48 5.37
N THR A 26 0.63 3.03 6.17
CA THR A 26 -0.52 3.85 6.58
C THR A 26 -0.05 5.08 7.36
N VAL A 27 0.84 4.89 8.34
CA VAL A 27 1.44 6.00 9.09
C VAL A 27 2.20 6.94 8.16
N ALA A 28 2.97 6.40 7.20
CA ALA A 28 3.71 7.22 6.25
C ALA A 28 2.79 8.08 5.36
N HIS A 29 1.65 7.55 4.93
CA HIS A 29 0.66 8.30 4.16
C HIS A 29 0.09 9.48 4.93
N PHE A 30 -0.29 9.30 6.20
CA PHE A 30 -0.75 10.41 7.03
C PHE A 30 0.35 11.41 7.35
N ALA A 31 1.57 10.93 7.64
CA ALA A 31 2.71 11.79 7.91
C ALA A 31 3.07 12.70 6.71
N ARG A 32 2.79 12.28 5.47
CA ARG A 32 3.05 13.08 4.27
C ARG A 32 2.28 14.40 4.24
N VAL A 33 1.16 14.49 4.96
CA VAL A 33 0.37 15.73 5.08
C VAL A 33 1.13 16.82 5.85
N MET A 34 1.98 16.42 6.79
CA MET A 34 2.71 17.34 7.68
C MET A 34 4.07 17.76 7.12
N VAL A 35 4.43 17.30 5.92
CA VAL A 35 5.73 17.56 5.32
C VAL A 35 5.80 18.99 4.76
N SER A 36 6.79 19.75 5.20
CA SER A 36 7.03 21.14 4.80
C SER A 36 8.35 21.37 4.06
N THR A 37 9.31 20.45 4.16
CA THR A 37 10.66 20.58 3.58
C THR A 37 10.98 19.44 2.61
N GLY A 38 11.84 19.70 1.62
CA GLY A 38 12.28 18.67 0.67
C GLY A 38 12.96 17.48 1.36
N THR A 39 13.74 17.74 2.41
CA THR A 39 14.42 16.68 3.19
C THR A 39 13.43 15.73 3.85
N HIS A 40 12.34 16.25 4.41
CA HIS A 40 11.26 15.42 4.97
C HIS A 40 10.58 14.57 3.89
N VAL A 41 10.38 15.11 2.66
CA VAL A 41 9.82 14.34 1.53
C VAL A 41 10.72 13.15 1.20
N VAL A 42 12.03 13.36 1.10
CA VAL A 42 13.00 12.32 0.76
C VAL A 42 13.04 11.24 1.84
N ALA A 43 13.20 11.64 3.11
CA ALA A 43 13.25 10.71 4.23
C ALA A 43 11.97 9.87 4.34
N LEU A 44 10.81 10.51 4.26
CA LEU A 44 9.54 9.81 4.37
C LEU A 44 9.26 8.92 3.16
N SER A 45 9.70 9.30 1.97
CA SER A 45 9.57 8.46 0.77
C SER A 45 10.48 7.24 0.82
N PHE A 46 11.69 7.38 1.38
CA PHE A 46 12.58 6.25 1.61
C PHE A 46 11.97 5.25 2.61
N LEU A 47 11.48 5.73 3.75
CA LEU A 47 10.80 4.89 4.75
C LEU A 47 9.54 4.23 4.19
N ALA A 48 8.72 4.97 3.43
CA ALA A 48 7.56 4.43 2.76
C ALA A 48 7.93 3.34 1.74
N GLY A 49 9.03 3.51 1.00
CA GLY A 49 9.53 2.49 0.07
C GLY A 49 9.95 1.19 0.78
N ILE A 50 10.58 1.28 1.95
CA ILE A 50 10.90 0.12 2.79
C ILE A 50 9.61 -0.55 3.28
N ALA A 51 8.69 0.23 3.86
CA ALA A 51 7.40 -0.28 4.35
C ALA A 51 6.60 -0.98 3.25
N PHE A 52 6.58 -0.39 2.06
CA PHE A 52 5.98 -0.96 0.87
C PHE A 52 6.56 -2.34 0.55
N MET A 53 7.88 -2.45 0.44
CA MET A 53 8.53 -3.73 0.15
C MET A 53 8.26 -4.80 1.23
N VAL A 54 8.11 -4.39 2.49
CA VAL A 54 7.84 -5.28 3.63
C VAL A 54 6.48 -5.97 3.52
N TYR A 55 5.42 -5.28 3.05
CA TYR A 55 4.11 -5.92 2.87
C TYR A 55 3.89 -6.45 1.45
N PHE A 56 4.42 -5.76 0.43
CA PHE A 56 4.12 -6.05 -0.96
C PHE A 56 4.69 -7.41 -1.41
N VAL A 57 5.93 -7.71 -1.02
CA VAL A 57 6.58 -8.98 -1.36
C VAL A 57 5.84 -10.20 -0.81
N PRO A 58 5.54 -10.29 0.51
CA PRO A 58 4.76 -11.42 1.03
C PRO A 58 3.33 -11.48 0.47
N LEU A 59 2.69 -10.34 0.24
CA LEU A 59 1.35 -10.29 -0.36
C LEU A 59 1.36 -10.89 -1.78
N TYR A 60 2.33 -10.50 -2.60
CA TYR A 60 2.48 -11.04 -3.95
C TYR A 60 2.83 -12.52 -3.96
N SER A 61 3.62 -12.99 -2.98
CA SER A 61 3.89 -14.41 -2.83
C SER A 61 2.62 -15.20 -2.51
N ILE A 62 1.70 -14.68 -1.68
CA ILE A 62 0.42 -15.34 -1.40
C ILE A 62 -0.45 -15.35 -2.66
N TYR A 63 -0.50 -14.24 -3.39
CA TYR A 63 -1.25 -14.17 -4.65
C TYR A 63 -0.71 -15.11 -5.73
N ALA A 64 0.61 -15.27 -5.82
CA ALA A 64 1.21 -16.23 -6.74
C ALA A 64 0.83 -17.67 -6.38
N ASP A 65 0.88 -18.03 -5.09
CA ASP A 65 0.49 -19.36 -4.62
C ASP A 65 -1.01 -19.63 -4.92
N ILE A 66 -1.91 -18.65 -4.72
CA ILE A 66 -3.33 -18.78 -5.07
C ILE A 66 -3.54 -18.89 -6.59
N ALA A 67 -2.77 -18.13 -7.37
CA ALA A 67 -2.89 -18.12 -8.83
C ALA A 67 -2.40 -19.43 -9.46
N GLU A 68 -1.46 -20.17 -8.84
CA GLU A 68 -1.05 -21.50 -9.32
C GLU A 68 -2.20 -22.52 -9.28
N ASP A 69 -3.19 -22.32 -8.40
CA ASP A 69 -4.39 -23.16 -8.31
C ASP A 69 -5.50 -22.73 -9.30
N GLU A 70 -5.33 -21.61 -10.02
CA GLU A 70 -6.32 -20.97 -10.91
C GLU A 70 -5.70 -20.64 -12.30
N ASP A 71 -6.44 -19.93 -13.18
CA ASP A 71 -5.85 -19.36 -14.39
C ASP A 71 -4.96 -18.16 -14.03
N VAL A 72 -3.66 -18.44 -13.93
CA VAL A 72 -2.59 -17.48 -13.61
C VAL A 72 -2.73 -16.19 -14.44
N LEU A 73 -3.02 -16.30 -15.73
CA LEU A 73 -3.02 -15.17 -16.66
C LEU A 73 -4.17 -14.20 -16.39
N GLU A 74 -5.36 -14.74 -16.09
CA GLU A 74 -6.53 -13.96 -15.71
C GLU A 74 -6.30 -13.23 -14.37
N PHE A 75 -5.73 -13.93 -13.38
CA PHE A 75 -5.45 -13.34 -12.08
C PHE A 75 -4.49 -12.14 -12.17
N TYR A 76 -3.38 -12.29 -12.92
CA TYR A 76 -2.42 -11.22 -13.13
C TYR A 76 -3.02 -10.04 -13.90
N ALA A 77 -3.86 -10.30 -14.91
CA ALA A 77 -4.55 -9.25 -15.66
C ALA A 77 -5.54 -8.46 -14.78
N LEU A 78 -6.35 -9.17 -13.98
CA LEU A 78 -7.32 -8.56 -13.09
C LEU A 78 -6.63 -7.70 -12.01
N ARG A 79 -5.52 -8.20 -11.46
CA ARG A 79 -4.68 -7.43 -10.53
C ARG A 79 -4.20 -6.13 -11.15
N ASP A 80 -3.61 -6.18 -12.35
CA ASP A 80 -3.08 -4.99 -13.01
C ASP A 80 -4.19 -4.00 -13.35
N PHE A 81 -5.36 -4.48 -13.73
CA PHE A 81 -6.54 -3.65 -13.90
C PHE A 81 -6.91 -2.91 -12.60
N PHE A 82 -7.04 -3.61 -11.47
CA PHE A 82 -7.35 -3.00 -10.19
C PHE A 82 -6.27 -2.02 -9.69
N LEU A 83 -4.99 -2.32 -9.90
CA LEU A 83 -3.89 -1.41 -9.56
C LEU A 83 -3.97 -0.11 -10.37
N ASN A 84 -4.30 -0.20 -11.66
CA ASN A 84 -4.44 0.98 -12.51
C ASN A 84 -5.69 1.79 -12.15
N ILE A 85 -6.81 1.14 -11.81
CA ILE A 85 -8.00 1.82 -11.27
C ILE A 85 -7.65 2.57 -9.98
N GLY A 86 -6.96 1.94 -9.03
CA GLY A 86 -6.57 2.57 -7.78
C GLY A 86 -5.68 3.80 -7.99
N LYS A 87 -4.74 3.74 -8.93
CA LYS A 87 -3.92 4.90 -9.33
C LYS A 87 -4.76 6.01 -9.94
N LEU A 88 -5.65 5.67 -10.87
CA LEU A 88 -6.55 6.62 -11.51
C LEU A 88 -7.42 7.34 -10.47
N LEU A 89 -8.04 6.60 -9.55
CA LEU A 89 -8.85 7.16 -8.46
C LEU A 89 -8.03 8.11 -7.59
N THR A 90 -6.79 7.75 -7.26
CA THR A 90 -5.89 8.62 -6.49
C THR A 90 -5.61 9.94 -7.21
N TYR A 91 -5.38 9.92 -8.53
CA TYR A 91 -5.20 11.13 -9.33
C TYR A 91 -6.47 11.97 -9.43
N VAL A 92 -7.64 11.32 -9.59
CA VAL A 92 -8.93 12.01 -9.61
C VAL A 92 -9.20 12.71 -8.29
N VAL A 93 -8.97 12.04 -7.15
CA VAL A 93 -9.11 12.65 -5.81
C VAL A 93 -8.19 13.86 -5.66
N ALA A 94 -6.93 13.74 -6.09
CA ALA A 94 -5.97 14.84 -6.05
C ALA A 94 -6.44 16.05 -6.89
N ALA A 95 -6.93 15.78 -8.10
CA ALA A 95 -7.39 16.82 -9.03
C ALA A 95 -8.65 17.53 -8.50
N VAL A 96 -9.67 16.77 -8.09
CA VAL A 96 -10.93 17.31 -7.55
C VAL A 96 -10.66 18.15 -6.30
N ALA A 97 -9.84 17.65 -5.38
CA ALA A 97 -9.47 18.39 -4.18
C ALA A 97 -8.66 19.66 -4.51
N SER A 98 -7.74 19.59 -5.48
CA SER A 98 -6.97 20.78 -5.92
C SER A 98 -7.89 21.88 -6.46
N ILE A 99 -8.92 21.52 -7.23
CA ILE A 99 -9.90 22.46 -7.77
C ILE A 99 -10.77 23.04 -6.64
N TYR A 100 -11.29 22.17 -5.78
CA TYR A 100 -12.19 22.57 -4.68
C TYR A 100 -11.52 23.54 -3.69
N PHE A 101 -10.26 23.28 -3.34
CA PHE A 101 -9.51 24.09 -2.39
C PHE A 101 -8.71 25.24 -3.03
N GLY A 102 -8.62 25.28 -4.37
CA GLY A 102 -7.78 26.25 -5.09
C GLY A 102 -6.27 26.10 -4.82
N SER A 103 -5.82 24.95 -4.31
CA SER A 103 -4.42 24.71 -3.94
C SER A 103 -3.97 23.30 -4.31
N PHE A 104 -2.96 23.22 -5.19
CA PHE A 104 -2.34 21.96 -5.60
C PHE A 104 -1.76 21.18 -4.41
N LYS A 105 -1.17 21.90 -3.44
CA LYS A 105 -0.62 21.28 -2.22
C LYS A 105 -1.69 20.56 -1.42
N GLN A 106 -2.86 21.19 -1.26
CA GLN A 106 -3.97 20.59 -0.51
C GLN A 106 -4.56 19.40 -1.26
N GLY A 107 -4.67 19.46 -2.58
CA GLY A 107 -5.13 18.30 -3.36
C GLY A 107 -4.22 17.08 -3.24
N ILE A 108 -2.90 17.26 -3.31
CA ILE A 108 -1.94 16.17 -3.05
C ILE A 108 -2.09 15.63 -1.61
N ALA A 109 -2.23 16.51 -0.62
CA ALA A 109 -2.42 16.08 0.76
C ALA A 109 -3.70 15.24 0.94
N THR A 110 -4.81 15.66 0.33
CA THR A 110 -6.06 14.89 0.34
C THR A 110 -5.90 13.51 -0.32
N ALA A 111 -5.14 13.41 -1.41
CA ALA A 111 -4.85 12.13 -2.03
C ALA A 111 -4.05 11.20 -1.10
N PHE A 112 -3.07 11.72 -0.35
CA PHE A 112 -2.36 10.91 0.64
C PHE A 112 -3.24 10.45 1.80
N VAL A 113 -4.15 11.32 2.28
CA VAL A 113 -5.15 10.95 3.28
C VAL A 113 -6.05 9.82 2.76
N TYR A 114 -6.56 9.97 1.53
CA TYR A 114 -7.36 8.94 0.86
C TYR A 114 -6.61 7.61 0.76
N THR A 115 -5.37 7.61 0.28
CA THR A 115 -4.57 6.38 0.21
C THR A 115 -4.32 5.78 1.59
N GLY A 116 -4.09 6.61 2.62
CA GLY A 116 -3.96 6.16 4.01
C GLY A 116 -5.21 5.44 4.53
N PHE A 117 -6.40 5.92 4.18
CA PHE A 117 -7.65 5.22 4.49
C PHE A 117 -7.77 3.89 3.74
N CYS A 118 -7.43 3.85 2.45
CA CYS A 118 -7.43 2.60 1.68
C CYS A 118 -6.49 1.55 2.28
N THR A 119 -5.28 1.94 2.67
CA THR A 119 -4.31 1.01 3.29
C THR A 119 -4.79 0.56 4.68
N MET A 120 -5.50 1.41 5.41
CA MET A 120 -6.09 1.05 6.71
C MET A 120 -7.24 0.04 6.56
N ILE A 121 -8.07 0.15 5.52
CA ILE A 121 -9.11 -0.84 5.19
C ILE A 121 -8.46 -2.19 4.88
N LEU A 122 -7.41 -2.20 4.06
CA LEU A 122 -6.67 -3.41 3.73
C LEU A 122 -6.02 -4.05 4.97
N LEU A 123 -5.50 -3.22 5.89
CA LEU A 123 -4.98 -3.68 7.17
C LEU A 123 -6.07 -4.35 8.01
N GLY A 124 -7.27 -3.77 8.08
CA GLY A 124 -8.42 -4.36 8.75
C GLY A 124 -8.79 -5.73 8.17
N TYR A 125 -8.88 -5.82 6.85
CA TYR A 125 -9.17 -7.08 6.14
C TYR A 125 -8.09 -8.15 6.39
N SER A 126 -6.81 -7.78 6.39
CA SER A 126 -5.71 -8.71 6.66
C SER A 126 -5.72 -9.30 8.07
N LYS A 127 -6.30 -8.58 9.05
CA LYS A 127 -6.50 -9.11 10.41
C LYS A 127 -7.67 -10.08 10.47
N TRP A 128 -8.75 -9.77 9.77
CA TRP A 128 -9.95 -10.61 9.70
C TRP A 128 -9.66 -11.99 9.08
N LEU A 129 -8.89 -12.05 7.99
CA LEU A 129 -8.44 -13.32 7.39
C LEU A 129 -7.66 -14.23 8.38
N LYS A 130 -6.97 -13.64 9.36
CA LYS A 130 -6.25 -14.40 10.39
C LYS A 130 -7.19 -15.09 11.40
N GLU A 131 -8.40 -14.57 11.54
CA GLU A 131 -9.38 -15.07 12.51
C GLU A 131 -10.21 -16.22 11.96
N GLU A 132 -10.39 -16.29 10.63
CA GLU A 132 -11.09 -17.42 9.97
C GLU A 132 -10.22 -18.67 9.81
N ASP A 133 -8.88 -18.53 9.78
CA ASP A 133 -7.91 -19.65 9.72
C ASP A 133 -7.66 -20.35 11.07
N LYS A 134 -8.44 -20.05 12.12
CA LYS A 134 -8.31 -20.63 13.48
C LYS A 134 -9.53 -21.46 13.87
#